data_AF-A0A6I5RKT8-F1
#
_entry.id   AF-A0A6I5RKT8-F1
#
_cell.length_a   1.000
_cell.length_b   1.000
_cell.length_c   1.000
_cell.angle_alpha   90.00
_cell.angle_beta   90.00
_cell.angle_gamma   90.00
#
_symmetry.space_group_name_H-M   'P 1'
#
loop_
_entity.id
_entity.type
_entity.pdbx_description
1 polymer ?
#
loop_
_entity_poly.entity_id
_entity_poly.type
_entity_poly.pdbx_seq_one_letter_code
_entity_poly.pdbx_strand_id
1 'polypeptide(L)' 'MMRLLFVCSQNQLRSPTAEAIFAEYEGLEVDSAGINRGAE' A
#
# COMPACT_ATOMS: atom_id res chain seq x y z
N MET A 1 5.37 16.75 0.21
CA MET A 1 4.51 15.56 0.15
C MET A 1 5.38 14.39 -0.29
N MET A 2 5.44 13.31 0.49
CA MET A 2 6.22 12.12 0.17
C MET A 2 5.28 11.01 -0.33
N ARG A 3 5.64 10.36 -1.45
CA ARG A 3 4.84 9.29 -2.06
C ARG A 3 5.37 7.93 -1.63
N LEU A 4 4.50 7.05 -1.13
CA LEU A 4 4.84 5.70 -0.69
C LEU A 4 3.95 4.66 -1.38
N LEU A 5 4.56 3.57 -1.84
CA LEU A 5 3.85 2.41 -2.38
C LEU A 5 4.19 1.19 -1.54
N PHE A 6 3.19 0.63 -0.86
CA PHE A 6 3.35 -0.59 -0.06
C PHE A 6 3.16 -1.81 -0.95
N VAL A 7 4.09 -2.76 -0.90
CA VAL A 7 4.09 -3.92 -1.80
C VAL A 7 4.07 -5.22 -1.00
N CYS A 8 3.16 -6.14 -1.37
CA CYS A 8 3.21 -7.52 -0.89
C CYS A 8 2.92 -8.52 -2.03
N SER A 9 2.72 -9.80 -1.71
CA SER A 9 2.51 -10.83 -2.73
C SER A 9 1.18 -10.66 -3.49
N GLN A 10 0.05 -10.52 -2.79
CA GLN A 10 -1.30 -10.57 -3.39
C GLN A 10 -2.15 -9.30 -3.23
N ASN A 11 -1.63 -8.27 -2.56
CA ASN A 11 -2.38 -7.05 -2.22
C ASN A 11 -3.71 -7.25 -1.47
N GLN A 12 -3.77 -8.22 -0.55
CA GLN A 12 -5.01 -8.53 0.19
C GLN A 12 -4.92 -8.33 1.71
N LEU A 13 -3.72 -8.29 2.27
CA LEU A 13 -3.51 -8.21 3.72
C LEU A 13 -2.45 -7.17 4.08
N ARG A 14 -1.16 -7.52 3.94
CA ARG A 14 -0.05 -6.70 4.43
C ARG A 14 0.02 -5.30 3.81
N SER A 15 -0.02 -5.21 2.48
CA SER A 15 0.09 -3.91 1.80
C SER A 15 -1.16 -3.04 1.93
N PRO A 16 -2.41 -3.54 1.84
CA PRO A 16 -3.59 -2.72 2.12
C PRO A 16 -3.70 -2.29 3.58
N THR A 17 -3.28 -3.13 4.54
CA THR A 17 -3.22 -2.74 5.96
C THR A 17 -2.23 -1.60 6.17
N ALA A 18 -1.06 -1.64 5.52
CA ALA A 18 -0.10 -0.53 5.59
C ALA A 18 -0.67 0.73 4.93
N GLU A 19 -1.30 0.64 3.76
CA GLU A 19 -1.97 1.78 3.14
C GLU A 19 -2.99 2.43 4.08
N ALA A 20 -3.90 1.64 4.67
CA ALA A 20 -4.93 2.14 5.58
C ALA A 20 -4.35 2.84 6.82
N ILE A 21 -3.29 2.29 7.42
CA ILE A 21 -2.63 2.89 8.59
C ILE A 21 -1.91 4.19 8.21
N PHE A 22 -1.17 4.19 7.10
CA PHE A 22 -0.32 5.32 6.73
C PHE A 22 -1.10 6.44 6.01
N ALA A 23 -2.31 6.18 5.53
CA ALA A 23 -3.21 7.19 4.96
C ALA A 23 -3.64 8.25 5.99
N GLU A 24 -3.55 7.94 7.29
CA GLU A 24 -3.90 8.88 8.38
C GLU A 24 -2.78 9.90 8.68
N TYR A 25 -1.59 9.75 8.10
CA TYR A 25 -0.44 10.59 8.40
C TYR A 25 -0.34 11.79 7.44
N GLU A 26 -0.28 12.99 8.02
CA GLU A 26 -0.10 14.21 7.22
C GLU A 26 1.23 14.20 6.45
N GLY A 27 1.18 14.75 5.23
CA GLY A 27 2.36 14.88 4.37
C GLY A 27 2.71 13.63 3.56
N LEU A 28 1.94 12.55 3.70
CA LEU A 28 2.09 11.30 2.93
C LEU A 28 0.98 11.13 1.90
N GLU A 29 1.37 10.67 0.71
CA GLU A 29 0.47 10.19 -0.34
C GLU A 29 0.79 8.70 -0.53
N VAL A 30 -0.15 7.82 -0.21
CA VAL A 30 0.08 6.39 -0.07
C VAL A 30 -0.81 5.57 -0.99
N ASP A 31 -0.32 4.40 -1.40
CA ASP A 31 -1.02 3.41 -2.22
C ASP A 31 -0.45 2.00 -1.94
N SER A 32 -1.08 0.95 -2.44
CA SER A 32 -0.63 -0.45 -2.30
C SER A 32 -0.76 -1.30 -3.56
N ALA A 33 0.14 -2.28 -3.72
CA ALA A 33 0.17 -3.17 -4.89
C ALA A 33 0.65 -4.60 -4.56
N GLY A 34 0.31 -5.55 -5.44
CA GLY A 34 0.78 -6.94 -5.38
C GLY A 34 1.74 -7.32 -6.51
N ILE A 35 2.70 -8.22 -6.22
CA ILE A 35 3.69 -8.69 -7.22
C ILE A 35 3.28 -9.97 -7.97
N ASN A 36 2.28 -10.70 -7.47
CA ASN A 36 1.82 -11.92 -8.12
C ASN A 36 1.01 -11.59 -9.38
N ARG A 37 1.08 -12.47 -10.39
CA ARG A 37 0.19 -12.37 -11.55
C ARG A 37 -1.26 -12.51 -11.08
N GLY A 38 -2.06 -11.46 -11.32
CA GLY A 38 -3.46 -11.38 -10.88
C GLY A 38 -3.66 -10.84 -9.47
N ALA A 39 -2.60 -10.33 -8.83
CA ALA A 39 -2.79 -9.44 -7.69
C ALA A 39 -3.34 -8.09 -8.18
N GLU A 40 -4.18 -7.45 -7.35
CA GLU A 40 -4.62 -6.07 -7.56
C GLU A 40 -3.50 -5.06 -7.35
#